data_AF-A0A9W8KG69-F1
#
_entry.id   AF-A0A9W8KG69-F1
#
_cell.length_a   1.000
_cell.length_b   1.000
_cell.length_c   1.000
_cell.angle_alpha   90.00
_cell.angle_beta   90.00
_cell.angle_gamma   90.00
#
_symmetry.space_group_name_H-M   'P 1'
#
loop_
_entity.id
_entity.type
_entity.pdbx_description
1 polymer ?
#
loop_
_entity_poly.entity_id
_entity_poly.type
_entity_poly.pdbx_seq_one_letter_code
_entity_poly.pdbx_strand_id
1 'polypeptide(L)'
;MAYSSVPREIQFQLRDDAQGLTRPATSVSYVFADDPLPLGSDDGKITVVVDMSANGANPVGAHSLSTSFMAAGYEWTLPADANEGSAKLTVHGIALER
;
A
#
# COMPACT_ATOMS: atom_id res chain seq x y z
N MET A 1 20.65 -20.19 7.08
CA MET A 1 19.65 -19.45 7.88
C MET A 1 19.36 -18.17 7.13
N ALA A 2 18.20 -18.06 6.47
CA ALA A 2 17.84 -16.85 5.74
C ALA A 2 17.37 -15.80 6.75
N TYR A 3 18.11 -14.72 6.85
CA TYR A 3 17.77 -13.58 7.69
C TYR A 3 16.45 -12.97 7.21
N SER A 4 15.51 -12.81 8.16
CA SER A 4 14.30 -11.98 8.10
C SER A 4 14.08 -11.26 6.76
N SER A 5 13.32 -11.87 5.86
CA SER A 5 12.91 -11.29 4.57
C SER A 5 11.81 -10.22 4.72
N VAL A 6 11.75 -9.56 5.88
CA VAL A 6 10.94 -8.37 6.12
C VAL A 6 11.72 -7.17 5.62
N PRO A 7 11.23 -6.47 4.58
CA PRO A 7 11.92 -5.29 4.08
C PRO A 7 11.98 -4.22 5.16
N ARG A 8 13.17 -3.62 5.33
CA ARG A 8 13.39 -2.56 6.32
C ARG A 8 12.66 -1.27 5.98
N GLU A 9 12.39 -1.07 4.69
CA GLU A 9 11.71 0.11 4.16
C GLU A 9 10.80 -0.31 3.00
N ILE A 10 9.58 0.26 2.97
CA ILE A 10 8.60 0.04 1.92
C ILE A 10 8.18 1.40 1.35
N GLN A 11 8.32 1.57 0.04
CA GLN A 11 7.78 2.69 -0.71
C GLN A 11 6.36 2.36 -1.17
N PHE A 12 5.39 3.08 -0.61
CA PHE A 12 3.98 2.92 -0.96
C PHE A 12 3.58 3.92 -2.05
N GLN A 13 2.88 3.43 -3.07
CA GLN A 13 2.38 4.23 -4.18
C GLN A 13 0.94 3.86 -4.51
N LEU A 14 0.19 4.83 -5.01
CA LEU A 14 -1.14 4.68 -5.56
C LEU A 14 -1.08 4.91 -7.07
N ARG A 15 -1.65 4.00 -7.85
CA ARG A 15 -1.81 4.16 -9.29
C ARG A 15 -3.29 4.29 -9.63
N ASP A 16 -3.62 5.40 -10.28
CA ASP A 16 -4.90 5.60 -10.95
C ASP A 16 -4.78 5.07 -12.37
N ASP A 17 -5.39 3.91 -12.62
CA ASP A 17 -5.33 3.23 -13.92
C ASP A 17 -6.15 3.93 -15.00
N ALA A 18 -7.15 4.75 -14.64
CA ALA A 18 -7.92 5.52 -15.62
C ALA A 18 -7.08 6.66 -16.22
N GLN A 19 -6.23 7.29 -15.39
CA GLN A 19 -5.36 8.40 -15.81
C GLN A 19 -3.93 7.95 -16.15
N GLY A 20 -3.56 6.72 -15.80
CA GLY A 20 -2.19 6.22 -15.93
C GLY A 20 -1.20 6.93 -15.01
N LEU A 21 -1.68 7.56 -13.93
CA LEU A 21 -0.86 8.35 -13.01
C LEU A 21 -0.48 7.53 -11.78
N THR A 22 0.78 7.63 -11.38
CA THR A 22 1.26 7.04 -10.12
C THR A 22 1.68 8.14 -9.17
N ARG A 23 1.17 8.09 -7.93
CA ARG A 23 1.46 9.07 -6.88
C ARG A 23 2.04 8.36 -5.66
N PRO A 24 3.11 8.89 -5.03
CA PRO A 24 3.60 8.34 -3.78
C PRO A 24 2.59 8.55 -2.65
N ALA A 25 2.55 7.64 -1.69
CA ALA A 25 1.81 7.85 -0.45
C ALA A 25 2.41 9.06 0.29
N THR A 26 1.56 9.99 0.70
CA THR A 26 1.97 11.20 1.44
C THR A 26 2.10 10.93 2.94
N SER A 27 1.51 9.85 3.44
CA SER A 27 1.58 9.39 4.82
C SER A 27 1.40 7.88 4.88
N VAL A 28 2.11 7.23 5.79
CA VAL A 28 2.05 5.79 6.03
C VAL A 28 1.96 5.58 7.53
N SER A 29 0.99 4.77 7.96
CA SER A 29 0.80 4.37 9.34
C SER A 29 0.78 2.85 9.42
N TYR A 30 1.52 2.29 10.38
CA TYR A 30 1.50 0.86 10.67
C TYR A 30 0.55 0.64 11.85
N VAL A 31 -0.41 -0.26 11.65
CA VAL A 31 -1.43 -0.62 12.65
C VAL A 31 -1.33 -2.13 12.86
N PHE A 32 -1.39 -2.58 14.12
CA PHE A 32 -1.42 -4.01 14.40
C PHE A 32 -2.83 -4.57 14.23
N ALA A 33 -2.96 -5.88 14.06
CA ALA A 33 -4.25 -6.53 13.78
C ALA A 33 -5.31 -6.28 14.87
N ASP A 34 -4.88 -6.03 16.11
CA ASP A 34 -5.76 -5.76 17.25
C ASP A 34 -6.12 -4.28 17.40
N ASP A 35 -5.47 -3.39 16.64
CA ASP A 35 -5.73 -1.96 16.66
C ASP A 35 -6.91 -1.62 15.72
N PRO A 36 -7.76 -0.63 16.08
CA PRO A 36 -8.82 -0.19 15.19
C PRO A 36 -8.22 0.43 13.91
N LEU A 37 -8.76 0.00 12.76
CA LEU A 37 -8.44 0.63 11.48
C LEU A 37 -8.85 2.12 11.50
N PRO A 38 -8.09 2.99 10.82
CA PRO A 38 -8.50 4.39 10.69
C PRO A 38 -9.86 4.47 10.00
N LEU A 39 -10.74 5.34 10.51
CA LEU A 39 -11.95 5.68 9.78
C LEU A 39 -11.53 6.38 8.49
N GLY A 40 -11.81 5.76 7.34
CA GLY A 40 -11.55 6.37 6.03
C GLY A 40 -12.20 7.75 6.00
N SER A 41 -11.41 8.79 5.85
CA SER A 41 -11.91 10.16 5.77
C SER A 41 -11.81 10.65 4.33
N ASP A 42 -12.96 11.03 3.78
CA ASP A 42 -13.07 11.57 2.42
C ASP A 42 -12.78 13.08 2.38
N ASP A 43 -11.84 13.54 3.22
CA ASP A 43 -11.42 14.95 3.32
C ASP A 43 -10.36 15.29 2.24
N GLY A 44 -10.67 14.91 0.99
CA GLY A 44 -9.76 15.04 -0.15
C GLY A 44 -8.56 14.09 -0.12
N LYS A 45 -8.59 13.05 0.72
CA LYS A 45 -7.54 12.03 0.81
C LYS A 45 -8.07 10.67 0.41
N ILE A 46 -7.21 9.87 -0.22
CA ILE A 46 -7.46 8.47 -0.50
C ILE A 46 -6.76 7.64 0.58
N THR A 47 -7.53 6.93 1.39
CA THR A 47 -7.01 5.99 2.38
C THR A 47 -7.10 4.57 1.83
N VAL A 48 -5.97 3.88 1.83
CA VAL A 48 -5.87 2.46 1.45
C VAL A 48 -5.27 1.70 2.62
N VAL A 49 -5.86 0.56 2.93
CA VAL A 49 -5.31 -0.42 3.87
C VAL A 49 -4.62 -1.51 3.08
N VAL A 50 -3.42 -1.86 3.53
CA VAL A 50 -2.62 -2.96 2.99
C VAL A 50 -2.51 -4.00 4.08
N ASP A 51 -3.02 -5.18 3.80
CA ASP A 51 -2.90 -6.33 4.67
C ASP A 51 -1.53 -6.98 4.39
N MET A 52 -0.71 -7.11 5.43
CA MET A 52 0.58 -7.76 5.35
C MET A 52 0.48 -9.20 5.87
N SER A 53 1.33 -10.08 5.35
CA SER A 53 1.53 -11.44 5.88
C SER A 53 1.83 -11.41 7.39
N ALA A 54 1.56 -12.49 8.12
CA ALA A 54 1.74 -12.55 9.58
C ALA A 54 3.18 -12.20 10.06
N ASN A 55 4.19 -12.41 9.21
CA ASN A 55 5.58 -12.06 9.51
C ASN A 55 6.01 -10.70 8.92
N GLY A 56 5.11 -9.95 8.28
CA GLY A 56 5.39 -8.67 7.64
C GLY A 56 6.22 -8.73 6.35
N ALA A 57 6.53 -9.92 5.82
CA ALA A 57 7.46 -10.07 4.70
C ALA A 57 6.88 -9.60 3.36
N ASN A 58 5.57 -9.76 3.15
CA ASN A 58 4.92 -9.39 1.91
C ASN A 58 3.45 -8.97 2.12
N PRO A 59 2.89 -8.13 1.26
CA PRO A 59 1.46 -7.86 1.22
C PRO A 59 0.68 -9.12 0.82
N VAL A 60 -0.52 -9.27 1.38
CA VAL A 60 -1.50 -10.34 1.09
C VAL A 60 -2.85 -9.77 0.63
N GLY A 61 -3.07 -8.48 0.80
CA GLY A 61 -4.29 -7.79 0.39
C GLY A 61 -4.12 -6.28 0.34
N ALA A 62 -4.96 -5.61 -0.44
CA ALA A 62 -5.07 -4.15 -0.44
C ALA A 62 -6.53 -3.76 -0.69
N HIS A 63 -7.07 -2.85 0.11
CA HIS A 63 -8.44 -2.38 -0.02
C HIS A 63 -8.55 -0.88 0.27
N SER A 64 -9.48 -0.22 -0.42
CA SER A 64 -9.73 1.21 -0.22
C SER A 64 -10.72 1.42 0.93
N LEU A 65 -10.45 2.40 1.78
CA LEU A 65 -11.41 2.94 2.74
C LEU A 65 -12.01 4.29 2.26
N SER A 66 -11.57 4.80 1.10
CA SER A 66 -12.11 6.03 0.53
C SER A 66 -13.30 5.72 -0.38
N THR A 67 -14.31 6.61 -0.40
CA THR A 67 -15.43 6.47 -1.36
C THR A 67 -15.08 7.03 -2.74
N SER A 68 -14.03 7.83 -2.83
CA SER A 68 -13.54 8.45 -4.07
C SER A 68 -12.53 7.58 -4.85
N PHE A 69 -12.20 6.39 -4.35
CA PHE A 69 -11.23 5.51 -5.00
C PHE A 69 -11.60 4.04 -4.79
N MET A 70 -11.64 3.29 -5.88
CA MET A 70 -11.85 1.85 -5.86
C MET A 70 -10.52 1.13 -6.08
N ALA A 71 -10.02 0.41 -5.08
CA ALA A 71 -8.83 -0.44 -5.23
C ALA A 71 -9.18 -1.70 -6.03
N ALA A 72 -8.37 -2.01 -7.03
CA ALA A 72 -8.54 -3.16 -7.93
C ALA A 72 -7.47 -4.25 -7.70
N GLY A 73 -6.34 -3.91 -7.10
CA GLY A 73 -5.26 -4.86 -6.82
C GLY A 73 -3.98 -4.18 -6.34
N TYR A 74 -2.89 -4.94 -6.27
CA TYR A 74 -1.59 -4.41 -5.91
C TYR A 74 -0.44 -5.12 -6.67
N GLU A 75 0.66 -4.39 -6.84
CA GLU A 75 1.93 -4.88 -7.36
C GLU A 75 3.00 -4.76 -6.28
N TRP A 76 3.71 -5.85 -5.99
CA TRP A 76 4.77 -5.92 -4.99
C TRP A 76 6.10 -6.25 -5.65
N THR A 77 7.09 -5.38 -5.43
CA THR A 77 8.42 -5.52 -6.01
C THR A 77 9.47 -5.47 -4.89
N LEU A 78 10.24 -6.53 -4.77
CA LEU A 78 11.40 -6.58 -3.88
C LEU A 78 12.65 -6.07 -4.63
N PRO A 79 13.54 -5.33 -3.96
CA PRO A 79 14.84 -4.99 -4.53
C PRO A 79 15.65 -6.28 -4.76
N ALA A 80 16.44 -6.31 -5.83
CA ALA A 80 17.25 -7.48 -6.18
C ALA A 80 18.34 -7.79 -5.14
N ASP A 81 18.86 -6.76 -4.47
CA ASP A 81 19.76 -6.85 -3.34
C ASP A 81 19.16 -6.13 -2.12
N ALA A 82 19.30 -6.72 -0.94
CA ALA A 82 18.85 -6.13 0.32
C ALA A 82 19.53 -4.80 0.64
N ASN A 83 20.65 -4.49 -0.02
CA ASN A 83 21.37 -3.22 0.09
C ASN A 83 21.04 -2.22 -1.03
N GLU A 84 20.30 -2.61 -2.07
CA GLU A 84 20.08 -1.78 -3.28
C GLU A 84 18.72 -1.06 -3.35
N GLY A 85 17.88 -1.15 -2.32
CA GLY A 85 16.70 -0.29 -2.25
C GLY A 85 15.63 -0.70 -1.26
N SER A 86 14.55 0.07 -1.27
CA SER A 86 13.32 -0.19 -0.51
C SER A 86 12.41 -1.11 -1.32
N ALA A 87 11.65 -1.98 -0.66
CA ALA A 87 10.59 -2.71 -1.35
C ALA A 87 9.53 -1.71 -1.83
N LYS A 88 8.88 -2.00 -2.95
CA LYS A 88 7.89 -1.12 -3.56
C LYS A 88 6.53 -1.80 -3.60
N LEU A 89 5.52 -1.14 -3.02
CA LEU A 89 4.12 -1.54 -3.14
C LEU A 89 3.36 -0.49 -3.92
N THR A 90 2.77 -0.90 -5.05
CA THR A 90 1.87 -0.05 -5.83
C THR A 90 0.45 -0.61 -5.69
N VAL A 91 -0.47 0.18 -5.14
CA VAL A 91 -1.89 -0.17 -5.13
C VAL A 91 -2.54 0.40 -6.37
N HIS A 92 -3.20 -0.46 -7.13
CA HIS A 92 -3.90 -0.13 -8.36
C HIS A 92 -5.37 0.11 -8.08
N GLY A 93 -5.95 1.05 -8.81
CA GLY A 93 -7.37 1.31 -8.75
C GLY A 93 -7.79 2.45 -9.64
N ILE A 94 -9.03 2.86 -9.48
CA ILE A 94 -9.66 3.90 -10.30
C ILE A 94 -10.17 4.99 -9.35
N ALA A 95 -9.76 6.23 -9.60
CA ALA A 95 -10.37 7.37 -8.95
C ALA A 95 -11.81 7.53 -9.48
N LEU A 96 -12.76 7.56 -8.56
CA LEU A 96 -14.16 7.79 -8.87
C LEU A 96 -14.39 9.30 -8.82
N GLU A 97 -14.52 9.92 -10.00
CA GLU A 97 -14.92 11.33 -10.09
C GLU A 97 -16.27 11.51 -9.40
N ARG A 98 -16.41 12.59 -8.62
CA ARG A 98 -17.70 13.06 -8.11
C ARG A 98 -18.36 13.99 -9.11
#